data_AF-I8UAS2-F1
#
_entry.id   AF-I8UAS2-F1
#
_cell.length_a   1.000
_cell.length_b   1.000
_cell.length_c   1.000
_cell.angle_alpha   90.00
_cell.angle_beta   90.00
_cell.angle_gamma   90.00
#
_symmetry.space_group_name_H-M   'P 1'
#
loop_
_entity.id
_entity.type
_entity.pdbx_description
1 polymer ?
#
loop_
_entity_poly.entity_id
_entity_poly.type
_entity_poly.pdbx_seq_one_letter_code
_entity_poly.pdbx_strand_id
1 'polypeptide(L)'
;MKKILTAACLFCFLLFTLGGCAEKEAQGNSSPNMDYDATKKMLIDILKTDDGKKAMSDVLTDQSMKKHLLFDQEMIKQTIEKELLSKKGEKFWEESFKDPKFAATYAKSMKKEHEKLMKDLMKDPAYQAEVMKILKSPEIGKKLLEVANSPEYRKEVKKIMMETFQSPLVKAQVAEMLKKAAHEEIDQSMKKGGAKGGTQDKGEKKS
;
A
#
# COMPACT_ATOMS: atom_id res chain seq x y z
N MET A 1 -82.48 -1.30 -88.55
CA MET A 1 -82.79 -1.62 -87.13
C MET A 1 -82.57 -3.10 -86.74
N LYS A 2 -81.93 -3.95 -87.56
CA LYS A 2 -81.57 -5.34 -87.16
C LYS A 2 -80.14 -5.50 -86.63
N LYS A 3 -79.24 -4.54 -86.88
CA LYS A 3 -77.82 -4.59 -86.50
C LYS A 3 -77.51 -4.03 -85.10
N ILE A 4 -78.41 -3.24 -84.53
CA ILE A 4 -78.28 -2.69 -83.16
C ILE A 4 -78.83 -3.69 -82.13
N LEU A 5 -79.85 -4.47 -82.51
CA LEU A 5 -80.44 -5.51 -81.65
C LEU A 5 -79.52 -6.72 -81.47
N THR A 6 -78.73 -7.09 -82.49
CA THR A 6 -77.73 -8.17 -82.39
C THR A 6 -76.49 -7.77 -81.59
N ALA A 7 -76.12 -6.48 -81.57
CA ALA A 7 -75.00 -5.98 -80.76
C ALA A 7 -75.35 -5.91 -79.25
N ALA A 8 -76.59 -5.58 -78.91
CA ALA A 8 -77.07 -5.56 -77.51
C ALA A 8 -77.16 -6.97 -76.90
N CYS A 9 -77.59 -7.97 -77.68
CA CYS A 9 -77.61 -9.38 -77.22
C CYS A 9 -76.21 -9.99 -77.04
N LEU A 10 -75.21 -9.56 -77.82
CA LEU A 10 -73.84 -10.07 -77.69
C LEU A 10 -73.11 -9.48 -76.46
N PHE A 11 -73.44 -8.24 -76.08
CA PHE A 11 -72.87 -7.56 -74.91
C PHE A 11 -73.45 -8.08 -73.58
N CYS A 12 -74.72 -8.51 -73.57
CA CYS A 12 -75.33 -9.16 -72.41
C CYS A 12 -74.82 -10.58 -72.14
N PHE A 13 -74.27 -11.29 -73.13
CA PHE A 13 -73.71 -12.63 -72.96
C PHE A 13 -72.27 -12.60 -72.39
N LEU A 14 -71.56 -11.48 -72.52
CA LEU A 14 -70.18 -11.32 -72.02
C LEU A 14 -70.09 -10.95 -70.52
N LEU A 15 -71.21 -10.55 -69.91
CA LEU A 15 -71.29 -10.16 -68.49
C LEU A 15 -71.64 -11.32 -67.54
N PHE A 16 -71.98 -12.50 -68.07
CA PHE A 16 -72.43 -13.66 -67.28
C PHE A 16 -71.33 -14.69 -66.96
N THR A 17 -70.09 -14.52 -67.46
CA THR A 17 -69.01 -15.52 -67.30
C THR A 17 -67.99 -15.21 -66.21
N LEU A 18 -68.22 -14.21 -65.36
CA LEU A 18 -67.32 -13.86 -64.23
C LEU A 18 -67.91 -14.19 -62.84
N GLY A 19 -69.06 -14.84 -62.77
CA GLY A 19 -69.66 -15.30 -61.51
C GLY A 19 -69.69 -16.83 -61.41
N GLY A 20 -68.75 -17.40 -60.64
CA GLY A 20 -68.94 -18.71 -60.02
C GLY A 20 -67.80 -19.72 -60.22
N CYS A 21 -66.90 -19.78 -59.24
CA CYS A 21 -66.49 -21.05 -58.66
C CYS A 21 -66.21 -20.81 -57.16
N ALA A 22 -67.16 -21.23 -56.31
CA ALA A 22 -66.92 -21.52 -54.90
C ALA A 22 -66.03 -22.77 -54.83
N GLU A 23 -65.08 -22.92 -53.90
CA GLU A 23 -65.37 -23.25 -52.50
C GLU A 23 -64.15 -23.05 -51.58
N LYS A 24 -64.41 -22.47 -50.39
CA LYS A 24 -63.75 -22.60 -49.07
C LYS A 24 -62.25 -22.31 -48.91
N GLU A 25 -61.91 -21.12 -48.39
CA GLU A 25 -61.58 -20.84 -46.97
C GLU A 25 -60.96 -19.43 -46.84
N ALA A 26 -61.02 -18.87 -45.62
CA ALA A 26 -60.40 -17.61 -45.17
C ALA A 26 -61.12 -16.27 -45.49
N GLN A 27 -62.15 -15.99 -44.68
CA GLN A 27 -62.17 -14.85 -43.73
C GLN A 27 -61.10 -13.77 -43.99
N GLY A 28 -61.42 -12.55 -44.40
CA GLY A 28 -62.32 -11.64 -43.69
C GLY A 28 -61.51 -10.69 -42.79
N ASN A 29 -61.02 -9.59 -43.38
CA ASN A 29 -60.88 -8.27 -42.76
C ASN A 29 -59.92 -8.13 -41.53
N SER A 30 -58.63 -7.83 -41.77
CA SER A 30 -57.74 -7.30 -40.72
C SER A 30 -57.47 -5.80 -40.89
N SER A 31 -57.88 -5.04 -39.87
CA SER A 31 -57.44 -3.67 -39.62
C SER A 31 -55.92 -3.64 -39.39
N PRO A 32 -55.17 -2.67 -39.96
CA PRO A 32 -53.70 -2.62 -39.88
C PRO A 32 -53.09 -2.50 -38.47
N ASN A 33 -53.89 -2.26 -37.43
CA ASN A 33 -53.44 -2.22 -36.03
C ASN A 33 -53.44 -3.59 -35.33
N MET A 34 -54.26 -4.57 -35.76
CA MET A 34 -54.28 -5.90 -35.13
C MET A 34 -53.06 -6.75 -35.52
N ASP A 35 -52.55 -6.56 -36.74
CA ASP A 35 -51.34 -7.24 -37.20
C ASP A 35 -50.07 -6.71 -36.51
N TYR A 36 -50.07 -5.44 -36.07
CA TYR A 36 -48.93 -4.84 -35.37
C TYR A 36 -48.74 -5.42 -33.97
N ASP A 37 -49.81 -5.56 -33.19
CA ASP A 37 -49.74 -6.15 -31.85
C ASP A 37 -49.42 -7.65 -31.89
N ALA A 38 -49.95 -8.38 -32.88
CA ALA A 38 -49.60 -9.77 -33.13
C ALA A 38 -48.11 -9.93 -33.52
N THR A 39 -47.61 -9.09 -34.43
CA THR A 39 -46.20 -9.08 -34.85
C THR A 39 -45.27 -8.68 -33.71
N LYS A 40 -45.66 -7.71 -32.88
CA LYS A 40 -44.91 -7.30 -31.67
C LYS A 40 -44.81 -8.46 -30.68
N LYS A 41 -45.92 -9.17 -30.43
CA LYS A 41 -45.94 -10.33 -29.53
C LYS A 41 -45.06 -11.46 -30.07
N MET A 42 -45.15 -11.75 -31.37
CA MET A 42 -44.29 -12.72 -32.05
C MET A 42 -42.80 -12.35 -31.94
N LEU A 43 -42.44 -11.07 -32.14
CA LEU A 43 -41.05 -10.61 -32.01
C LEU A 43 -40.54 -10.73 -30.57
N ILE A 44 -41.37 -10.36 -29.57
CA ILE A 44 -41.02 -10.54 -28.15
C ILE A 44 -40.83 -12.02 -27.82
N ASP A 45 -41.65 -12.89 -28.37
CA ASP A 45 -41.56 -14.34 -28.14
C ASP A 45 -40.29 -14.91 -28.81
N ILE A 46 -39.94 -14.48 -30.03
CA ILE A 46 -38.67 -14.83 -30.71
C ILE A 46 -37.46 -14.35 -29.91
N LEU A 47 -37.49 -13.15 -29.33
CA LEU A 47 -36.39 -12.66 -28.49
C LEU A 47 -36.27 -13.45 -27.18
N LYS A 48 -37.37 -14.01 -26.68
CA LYS A 48 -37.40 -14.80 -25.44
C LYS A 48 -37.10 -16.29 -25.65
N THR A 49 -37.23 -16.80 -26.88
CA THR A 49 -36.88 -18.19 -27.18
C THR A 49 -35.39 -18.43 -26.97
N ASP A 50 -35.02 -19.70 -26.81
CA ASP A 50 -33.63 -20.09 -26.62
C ASP A 50 -32.77 -19.75 -27.84
N ASP A 51 -33.34 -19.75 -29.04
CA ASP A 51 -32.65 -19.37 -30.26
C ASP A 51 -32.40 -17.85 -30.32
N GLY A 52 -33.36 -17.03 -29.89
CA GLY A 52 -33.16 -15.58 -29.77
C GLY A 52 -32.08 -15.23 -28.74
N LYS A 53 -32.09 -15.90 -27.57
CA LYS A 53 -31.04 -15.73 -26.55
C LYS A 53 -29.67 -16.19 -27.05
N LYS A 54 -29.60 -17.32 -27.76
CA LYS A 54 -28.34 -17.82 -28.36
C LYS A 54 -27.81 -16.86 -29.40
N ALA A 55 -28.63 -16.42 -30.35
CA ALA A 55 -28.24 -15.45 -31.37
C ALA A 55 -27.73 -14.14 -30.75
N MET A 56 -28.38 -13.65 -29.69
CA MET A 56 -27.93 -12.46 -28.98
C MET A 56 -26.63 -12.71 -28.19
N SER A 57 -26.46 -13.89 -27.59
CA SER A 57 -25.21 -14.30 -26.95
C SER A 57 -24.05 -14.41 -27.96
N ASP A 58 -24.30 -14.92 -29.16
CA ASP A 58 -23.30 -15.04 -30.23
C ASP A 58 -22.86 -13.64 -30.71
N VAL A 59 -23.81 -12.72 -30.85
CA VAL A 59 -23.51 -11.31 -31.17
C VAL A 59 -22.77 -10.62 -30.02
N LEU A 60 -23.14 -10.86 -28.76
CA LEU A 60 -22.47 -10.29 -27.58
C LEU A 60 -21.09 -10.90 -27.32
N THR A 61 -20.81 -12.09 -27.84
CA THR A 61 -19.50 -12.73 -27.72
C THR A 61 -18.52 -12.25 -28.77
N ASP A 62 -19.01 -11.64 -29.86
CA ASP A 62 -18.20 -11.00 -30.89
C ASP A 62 -17.34 -9.87 -30.30
N GLN A 63 -16.06 -9.82 -30.68
CA GLN A 63 -15.11 -8.85 -30.14
C GLN A 63 -15.43 -7.41 -30.51
N SER A 64 -16.02 -7.16 -31.68
CA SER A 64 -16.41 -5.81 -32.11
C SER A 64 -17.57 -5.30 -31.25
N MET A 65 -18.52 -6.18 -30.95
CA MET A 65 -19.69 -5.89 -30.10
C MET A 65 -19.33 -5.77 -28.62
N LYS A 66 -18.42 -6.60 -28.09
CA LYS A 66 -17.90 -6.47 -26.71
C LYS A 66 -17.25 -5.11 -26.48
N LYS A 67 -16.42 -4.66 -27.43
CA LYS A 67 -15.80 -3.32 -27.36
C LYS A 67 -16.86 -2.22 -27.41
N HIS A 68 -17.96 -2.47 -28.15
CA HIS A 68 -19.10 -1.56 -28.24
C HIS A 68 -20.10 -1.65 -27.07
N LEU A 69 -19.97 -2.61 -26.16
CA LEU A 69 -20.83 -2.66 -24.97
C LEU A 69 -20.19 -1.91 -23.78
N LEU A 70 -18.87 -1.73 -23.80
CA LEU A 70 -18.09 -1.08 -22.75
C LEU A 70 -18.11 0.47 -22.83
N PHE A 71 -19.15 1.07 -23.42
CA PHE A 71 -19.13 2.49 -23.78
C PHE A 71 -19.45 3.46 -22.65
N ASP A 72 -20.08 3.03 -21.56
CA ASP A 72 -20.29 3.94 -20.44
C ASP A 72 -19.03 4.00 -19.56
N GLN A 73 -18.04 4.75 -20.03
CA GLN A 73 -16.81 4.99 -19.29
C GLN A 73 -17.08 5.65 -17.93
N GLU A 74 -18.15 6.44 -17.81
CA GLU A 74 -18.54 7.06 -16.56
C GLU A 74 -19.07 6.02 -15.57
N MET A 75 -19.96 5.14 -16.00
CA MET A 75 -20.44 4.02 -15.19
C MET A 75 -19.30 3.05 -14.82
N ILE A 76 -18.38 2.75 -15.74
CA ILE A 76 -17.22 1.90 -15.47
C ILE A 76 -16.33 2.56 -14.42
N LYS A 77 -16.00 3.84 -14.59
CA LYS A 77 -15.19 4.60 -13.63
C LYS A 77 -15.86 4.64 -12.25
N GLN A 78 -17.14 5.00 -12.19
CA GLN A 78 -17.92 5.04 -10.95
C GLN A 78 -17.98 3.66 -10.28
N THR A 79 -18.13 2.59 -11.06
CA THR A 79 -18.15 1.22 -10.53
C THR A 79 -16.79 0.81 -9.98
N ILE A 80 -15.70 1.11 -10.69
CA ILE A 80 -14.33 0.83 -10.22
C ILE A 80 -14.04 1.64 -8.96
N GLU A 81 -14.33 2.93 -8.94
CA GLU A 81 -14.14 3.79 -7.77
C GLU A 81 -14.98 3.26 -6.58
N LYS A 82 -16.25 2.94 -6.81
CA LYS A 82 -17.12 2.41 -5.77
C LYS A 82 -16.62 1.07 -5.23
N GLU A 83 -16.23 0.13 -6.08
CA GLU A 83 -15.73 -1.18 -5.63
C GLU A 83 -14.37 -1.05 -4.92
N LEU A 84 -13.43 -0.25 -5.44
CA LEU A 84 -12.11 -0.05 -4.84
C LEU A 84 -12.18 0.72 -3.51
N LEU A 85 -13.05 1.71 -3.39
CA LEU A 85 -13.25 2.49 -2.16
C LEU A 85 -14.23 1.83 -1.16
N SER A 86 -14.85 0.71 -1.54
CA SER A 86 -15.73 -0.03 -0.64
C SER A 86 -14.95 -0.86 0.37
N LYS A 87 -15.64 -1.31 1.42
CA LYS A 87 -15.14 -2.33 2.35
C LYS A 87 -14.73 -3.64 1.67
N LYS A 88 -15.30 -3.95 0.50
CA LYS A 88 -14.93 -5.13 -0.29
C LYS A 88 -13.58 -4.91 -0.98
N GLY A 89 -13.31 -3.71 -1.46
CA GLY A 89 -12.00 -3.30 -1.98
C GLY A 89 -10.93 -3.32 -0.89
N GLU A 90 -11.22 -2.78 0.29
CA GLU A 90 -10.33 -2.85 1.46
C GLU A 90 -9.98 -4.31 1.81
N LYS A 91 -10.99 -5.17 1.97
CA LYS A 91 -10.78 -6.62 2.21
C LYS A 91 -10.00 -7.30 1.09
N PHE A 92 -10.26 -6.93 -0.18
CA PHE A 92 -9.51 -7.46 -1.30
C PHE A 92 -8.01 -7.16 -1.15
N TRP A 93 -7.65 -5.92 -0.80
CA TRP A 93 -6.25 -5.55 -0.56
C TRP A 93 -5.67 -6.27 0.66
N GLU A 94 -6.39 -6.32 1.78
CA GLU A 94 -5.95 -7.06 2.97
C GLU A 94 -5.64 -8.52 2.68
N GLU A 95 -6.54 -9.24 1.99
CA GLU A 95 -6.32 -10.64 1.61
C GLU A 95 -5.22 -10.78 0.56
N SER A 96 -5.14 -9.87 -0.41
CA SER A 96 -4.09 -9.90 -1.45
C SER A 96 -2.70 -9.70 -0.84
N PHE A 97 -2.55 -8.84 0.17
CA PHE A 97 -1.28 -8.63 0.86
C PHE A 97 -0.85 -9.82 1.74
N LYS A 98 -1.76 -10.76 2.05
CA LYS A 98 -1.40 -12.03 2.71
C LYS A 98 -0.74 -13.02 1.75
N ASP A 99 -0.93 -12.90 0.44
CA ASP A 99 -0.22 -13.71 -0.55
C ASP A 99 1.24 -13.21 -0.67
N PRO A 100 2.25 -14.05 -0.32
CA PRO A 100 3.65 -13.66 -0.42
C PRO A 100 4.09 -13.32 -1.84
N LYS A 101 3.51 -13.94 -2.87
CA LYS A 101 3.87 -13.64 -4.27
C LYS A 101 3.37 -12.25 -4.68
N PHE A 102 2.14 -11.93 -4.32
CA PHE A 102 1.56 -10.61 -4.55
C PHE A 102 2.33 -9.54 -3.78
N ALA A 103 2.53 -9.73 -2.46
CA ALA A 103 3.26 -8.79 -1.61
C ALA A 103 4.70 -8.58 -2.09
N ALA A 104 5.40 -9.64 -2.49
CA ALA A 104 6.77 -9.52 -3.02
C ALA A 104 6.81 -8.77 -4.36
N THR A 105 5.85 -9.00 -5.25
CA THR A 105 5.77 -8.30 -6.53
C THR A 105 5.46 -6.82 -6.33
N TYR A 106 4.51 -6.51 -5.45
CA TYR A 106 4.16 -5.15 -5.05
C TYR A 106 5.32 -4.43 -4.37
N ALA A 107 6.01 -5.06 -3.43
CA ALA A 107 7.18 -4.49 -2.77
C ALA A 107 8.32 -4.23 -3.77
N LYS A 108 8.52 -5.13 -4.75
CA LYS A 108 9.52 -4.94 -5.81
C LYS A 108 9.19 -3.77 -6.72
N SER A 109 7.93 -3.60 -7.12
CA SER A 109 7.54 -2.46 -7.96
C SER A 109 7.69 -1.13 -7.21
N MET A 110 7.43 -1.12 -5.91
CA MET A 110 7.55 0.08 -5.06
C MET A 110 8.96 0.37 -4.57
N LYS A 111 9.93 -0.55 -4.76
CA LYS A 111 11.27 -0.46 -4.16
C LYS A 111 11.95 0.89 -4.38
N LYS A 112 11.93 1.41 -5.61
CA LYS A 112 12.62 2.66 -5.97
C LYS A 112 12.04 3.87 -5.25
N GLU A 113 10.72 4.02 -5.30
CA GLU A 113 10.03 5.15 -4.64
C GLU A 113 10.08 5.01 -3.12
N HIS A 114 10.00 3.79 -2.60
CA HIS A 114 10.14 3.51 -1.17
C HIS A 114 11.55 3.83 -0.66
N GLU A 115 12.61 3.46 -1.39
CA GLU A 115 13.98 3.82 -1.06
C GLU A 115 14.19 5.34 -1.06
N LYS A 116 13.64 6.03 -2.07
CA LYS A 116 13.67 7.48 -2.15
C LYS A 116 12.97 8.12 -0.95
N LEU A 117 11.76 7.67 -0.63
CA LEU A 117 11.00 8.11 0.54
C LEU A 117 11.82 7.94 1.82
N MET A 118 12.42 6.77 2.04
CA MET A 118 13.23 6.51 3.23
C MET A 118 14.47 7.41 3.30
N LYS A 119 15.13 7.66 2.16
CA LYS A 119 16.28 8.59 2.08
C LYS A 119 15.89 10.03 2.39
N ASP A 120 14.70 10.44 1.98
CA ASP A 120 14.21 11.79 2.22
C ASP A 120 13.71 11.93 3.67
N LEU A 121 13.02 10.92 4.22
CA LEU A 121 12.64 10.86 5.63
C LEU A 121 13.86 10.89 6.56
N MET A 122 14.97 10.25 6.20
CA MET A 122 16.21 10.34 7.00
C MET A 122 16.75 11.77 7.13
N LYS A 123 16.35 12.70 6.24
CA LYS A 123 16.72 14.12 6.32
C LYS A 123 15.66 14.95 7.06
N ASP A 124 14.48 14.39 7.30
CA ASP A 124 13.39 15.06 7.98
C ASP A 124 13.65 15.09 9.52
N PRO A 125 13.59 16.27 10.17
CA PRO A 125 13.86 16.38 11.59
C PRO A 125 12.91 15.58 12.49
N ALA A 126 11.63 15.46 12.11
CA ALA A 126 10.65 14.73 12.92
C ALA A 126 10.92 13.22 12.85
N TYR A 127 11.21 12.69 11.66
CA TYR A 127 11.62 11.30 11.50
C TYR A 127 12.94 11.01 12.23
N GLN A 128 13.93 11.90 12.14
CA GLN A 128 15.18 11.79 12.89
C GLN A 128 14.94 11.76 14.40
N ALA A 129 14.01 12.54 14.94
CA ALA A 129 13.67 12.53 16.36
C ALA A 129 13.13 11.16 16.82
N GLU A 130 12.25 10.55 16.03
CA GLU A 130 11.75 9.19 16.30
C GLU A 130 12.86 8.14 16.19
N VAL A 131 13.72 8.23 15.17
CA VAL A 131 14.89 7.33 15.05
C VAL A 131 15.82 7.50 16.27
N MET A 132 16.05 8.72 16.74
CA MET A 132 16.87 8.97 17.93
C MET A 132 16.26 8.38 19.19
N LYS A 133 14.93 8.32 19.29
CA LYS A 133 14.24 7.62 20.39
C LYS A 133 14.50 6.12 20.34
N ILE A 134 14.51 5.52 19.15
CA ILE A 134 14.87 4.10 18.95
C ILE A 134 16.34 3.87 19.36
N LEU A 135 17.26 4.74 18.92
CA LEU A 135 18.69 4.65 19.24
C LEU A 135 18.99 4.80 20.75
N LYS A 136 18.15 5.53 21.48
CA LYS A 136 18.24 5.68 22.94
C LYS A 136 17.63 4.51 23.71
N SER A 137 17.17 3.45 23.02
CA SER A 137 16.65 2.27 23.69
C SER A 137 17.72 1.59 24.55
N PRO A 138 17.35 0.96 25.69
CA PRO A 138 18.30 0.26 26.55
C PRO A 138 19.08 -0.86 25.85
N GLU A 139 18.49 -1.50 24.84
CA GLU A 139 19.13 -2.57 24.06
C GLU A 139 20.30 -2.03 23.23
N ILE A 140 20.08 -0.92 22.51
CA ILE A 140 21.15 -0.26 21.77
C ILE A 140 22.20 0.32 22.74
N GLY A 141 21.76 0.83 23.89
CA GLY A 141 22.68 1.26 24.96
C GLY A 141 23.61 0.14 25.43
N LYS A 142 23.10 -1.09 25.63
CA LYS A 142 23.94 -2.26 25.97
C LYS A 142 24.94 -2.58 24.86
N LYS A 143 24.51 -2.54 23.60
CA LYS A 143 25.42 -2.77 22.46
C LYS A 143 26.49 -1.69 22.33
N LEU A 144 26.14 -0.42 22.61
CA LEU A 144 27.10 0.66 22.66
C LEU A 144 28.12 0.47 23.80
N LEU A 145 27.67 -0.03 24.97
CA LEU A 145 28.58 -0.38 26.07
C LEU A 145 29.49 -1.57 25.74
N GLU A 146 29.00 -2.57 25.01
CA GLU A 146 29.85 -3.66 24.50
C GLU A 146 30.95 -3.11 23.59
N VAL A 147 30.61 -2.20 22.66
CA VAL A 147 31.57 -1.54 21.78
C VAL A 147 32.54 -0.66 22.57
N ALA A 148 32.07 0.12 23.54
CA ALA A 148 32.93 0.94 24.39
C ALA A 148 33.88 0.10 25.25
N ASN A 149 33.51 -1.14 25.57
CA ASN A 149 34.36 -2.09 26.26
C ASN A 149 35.27 -2.90 25.33
N SER A 150 35.16 -2.72 24.01
CA SER A 150 35.96 -3.49 23.06
C SER A 150 37.45 -3.18 23.21
N PRO A 151 38.34 -4.14 22.93
CA PRO A 151 39.78 -3.91 22.95
C PRO A 151 40.23 -2.75 22.06
N GLU A 152 39.55 -2.53 20.93
CA GLU A 152 39.83 -1.46 19.97
C GLU A 152 39.54 -0.10 20.60
N TYR A 153 38.35 0.07 21.19
CA TYR A 153 37.98 1.33 21.82
C TYR A 153 38.84 1.60 23.07
N ARG A 154 39.14 0.56 23.86
CA ARG A 154 40.05 0.68 25.02
C ARG A 154 41.45 1.14 24.63
N LYS A 155 41.98 0.79 23.46
CA LYS A 155 43.27 1.30 22.96
C LYS A 155 43.21 2.81 22.73
N GLU A 156 42.14 3.31 22.10
CA GLU A 156 41.97 4.74 21.88
C GLU A 156 41.76 5.49 23.20
N VAL A 157 40.96 4.95 24.11
CA VAL A 157 40.80 5.49 25.47
C VAL A 157 42.14 5.55 26.20
N LYS A 158 42.96 4.50 26.12
CA LYS A 158 44.30 4.49 26.72
C LYS A 158 45.21 5.57 26.12
N LYS A 159 45.15 5.77 24.80
CA LYS A 159 45.91 6.81 24.11
C LYS A 159 45.49 8.20 24.57
N ILE A 160 44.18 8.50 24.57
CA ILE A 160 43.62 9.76 25.07
C ILE A 160 44.03 9.99 26.52
N MET A 161 43.98 8.94 27.36
CA MET A 161 44.39 9.03 28.76
C MET A 161 45.87 9.37 28.91
N MET A 162 46.74 8.75 28.11
CA MET A 162 48.17 9.07 28.09
C MET A 162 48.44 10.50 27.61
N GLU A 163 47.76 10.95 26.56
CA GLU A 163 47.84 12.34 26.07
C GLU A 163 47.36 13.33 27.15
N THR A 164 46.28 12.98 27.85
CA THR A 164 45.74 13.79 28.96
C THR A 164 46.75 13.89 30.10
N PHE A 165 47.40 12.79 30.50
CA PHE A 165 48.48 12.84 31.49
C PHE A 165 49.71 13.62 31.03
N GLN A 166 49.93 13.71 29.72
CA GLN A 166 51.02 14.50 29.18
C GLN A 166 50.73 16.00 29.15
N SER A 167 49.46 16.40 29.31
CA SER A 167 49.03 17.80 29.39
C SER A 167 49.74 18.54 30.54
N PRO A 168 50.33 19.72 30.29
CA PRO A 168 50.98 20.52 31.34
C PRO A 168 50.08 20.80 32.54
N LEU A 169 48.78 21.01 32.30
CA LEU A 169 47.80 21.28 33.35
C LEU A 169 47.61 20.06 34.26
N VAL A 170 47.47 18.88 33.67
CA VAL A 170 47.30 17.62 34.42
C VAL A 170 48.60 17.26 35.15
N LYS A 171 49.77 17.42 34.50
CA LYS A 171 51.07 17.23 35.16
C LYS A 171 51.24 18.12 36.38
N ALA A 172 50.86 19.39 36.29
CA ALA A 172 50.93 20.32 37.40
C ALA A 172 49.99 19.90 38.54
N GLN A 173 48.75 19.52 38.23
CA GLN A 173 47.79 19.01 39.22
C GLN A 173 48.28 17.72 39.90
N VAL A 174 48.83 16.78 39.14
CA VAL A 174 49.41 15.54 39.68
C VAL A 174 50.61 15.85 40.57
N ALA A 175 51.50 16.75 40.15
CA ALA A 175 52.64 17.17 40.96
C ALA A 175 52.21 17.86 42.26
N GLU A 176 51.16 18.69 42.23
CA GLU A 176 50.60 19.31 43.42
C GLU A 176 49.96 18.29 44.37
N MET A 177 49.20 17.32 43.83
CA MET A 177 48.62 16.22 44.61
C MET A 177 49.72 15.37 45.28
N LEU A 178 50.79 15.05 44.55
CA LEU A 178 51.93 14.30 45.12
C LEU A 178 52.64 15.09 46.24
N LYS A 179 52.80 16.40 46.08
CA LYS A 179 53.38 17.25 47.13
C LYS A 179 52.49 17.28 48.39
N LYS A 180 51.17 17.37 48.22
CA LYS A 180 50.20 17.33 49.33
C LYS A 180 50.23 15.99 50.06
N ALA A 181 50.17 14.87 49.31
CA ALA A 181 50.23 13.53 49.88
C ALA A 181 51.54 13.29 50.66
N ALA A 182 52.67 13.74 50.13
CA ALA A 182 53.96 13.65 50.81
C ALA A 182 54.00 14.48 52.10
N HIS A 183 53.42 15.69 52.11
CA HIS A 183 53.29 16.49 53.34
C HIS A 183 52.38 15.80 54.37
N GLU A 184 51.26 15.22 53.93
CA GLU A 184 50.35 14.50 54.82
C GLU A 184 50.98 13.24 55.42
N GLU A 185 51.77 12.47 54.67
CA GLU A 185 52.54 11.33 55.20
C GLU A 185 53.63 11.77 56.19
N ILE A 186 54.31 12.88 55.91
CA ILE A 186 55.31 13.45 56.84
C ILE A 186 54.61 13.92 58.12
N ASP A 187 53.48 14.61 58.03
CA ASP A 187 52.72 15.05 59.21
C ASP A 187 52.14 13.87 60.00
N GLN A 188 51.69 12.79 59.32
CA GLN A 188 51.22 11.57 59.98
C GLN A 188 52.36 10.78 60.63
N SER A 189 53.53 10.70 59.99
CA SER A 189 54.71 10.03 60.55
C SER A 189 55.33 10.81 61.70
N MET A 190 55.31 12.15 61.67
CA MET A 190 55.70 13.01 62.79
C MET A 190 54.73 12.90 63.97
N LYS A 191 53.42 12.72 63.71
CA LYS A 191 52.43 12.43 64.76
C LYS A 191 52.55 11.01 65.35
N LYS A 192 53.07 10.03 64.61
CA LYS A 192 53.31 8.65 65.11
C LYS A 192 54.73 8.41 65.66
N GLY A 193 55.71 9.24 65.32
CA GLY A 193 57.12 9.10 65.71
C GLY A 193 57.54 9.83 66.99
N GLY A 194 56.68 10.67 67.57
CA GLY A 194 57.01 11.52 68.73
C GLY A 194 57.14 10.84 70.10
N ALA A 195 57.17 9.50 70.18
CA ALA A 195 57.23 8.79 71.46
C ALA A 195 58.35 7.75 71.53
N LYS A 196 59.61 8.16 71.33
CA LYS A 196 60.80 7.55 71.97
C LYS A 196 62.08 8.26 71.53
N GLY A 197 62.69 9.00 72.44
CA GLY A 197 64.09 9.40 72.31
C GLY A 197 64.38 10.76 72.92
N GLY A 198 64.80 10.78 74.19
CA GLY A 198 65.44 11.98 74.75
C GLY A 198 65.30 12.14 76.25
N THR A 199 65.87 11.24 77.07
CA THR A 199 66.35 11.63 78.40
C THR A 199 67.58 10.81 78.74
N GLN A 200 68.75 11.36 78.44
CA GLN A 200 69.97 11.00 79.15
C GLN A 200 70.80 12.27 79.36
N ASP A 201 71.16 12.46 80.62
CA ASP A 201 72.28 13.24 81.16
C ASP A 201 72.10 14.74 81.46
N LYS A 202 71.86 15.09 82.75
CA LYS A 202 72.92 15.49 83.70
C LYS A 202 72.39 16.02 85.04
N GLY A 203 73.11 15.70 86.13
CA GLY A 203 73.08 16.40 87.43
C GLY A 203 72.92 15.45 88.63
N GLU A 204 73.96 14.77 89.12
CA GLU A 204 74.94 15.26 90.12
C GLU A 204 74.36 15.45 91.55
N LYS A 205 74.71 14.55 92.49
CA LYS A 205 75.32 14.81 93.82
C LYS A 205 75.02 13.73 94.87
N LYS A 206 76.08 13.40 95.63
CA LYS A 206 76.17 13.02 97.06
C LYS A 206 74.97 12.26 97.64
N SER A 207 75.14 11.07 98.21
CA SER A 207 76.02 10.71 99.33
C SER A 207 76.03 9.20 99.51
#